data_AF-A0A920V1X0-F1
#
_entry.id   AF-A0A920V1X0-F1
#
_cell.length_a   1.000
_cell.length_b   1.000
_cell.length_c   1.000
_cell.angle_alpha   90.00
_cell.angle_beta   90.00
_cell.angle_gamma   90.00
#
_symmetry.space_group_name_H-M   'P 1'
#
loop_
_entity.id
_entity.type
_entity.pdbx_description
1 polymer ?
#
loop_
_entity_poly.entity_id
_entity_poly.type
_entity_poly.pdbx_seq_one_letter_code
_entity_poly.pdbx_strand_id
1 'polypeptide(L)'
;MDYSVDGTAHRTQPFTTSSFGKGRVVCLNQTLNVLMQDSSLNALLTEIVRDVCERTASSPSSDLEILVREGKHGEKYLGLCNRNVEQPIETIVTVAGKYENPMDLLVPGWCPVSAHIYGRKTILRVRLEPGDWTLLRLRK
;
A
#
# COMPACT_ATOMS: atom_id res chain seq x y z
N MET A 1 36.29 -17.56 -39.50
CA MET A 1 36.00 -17.32 -38.07
C MET A 1 34.51 -17.52 -37.91
N ASP A 2 34.14 -18.67 -37.38
CA ASP A 2 32.76 -19.01 -37.06
C ASP A 2 32.31 -18.16 -35.87
N TYR A 3 31.26 -17.36 -36.07
CA TYR A 3 30.52 -16.75 -34.98
C TYR A 3 29.45 -17.74 -34.56
N SER A 4 29.80 -18.61 -33.62
CA SER A 4 28.85 -19.42 -32.88
C SER A 4 28.01 -18.51 -32.01
N VAL A 5 26.78 -18.22 -32.44
CA VAL A 5 25.76 -17.62 -31.57
C VAL A 5 25.24 -18.75 -30.70
N ASP A 6 25.85 -18.90 -29.52
CA ASP A 6 25.30 -19.74 -28.46
C ASP A 6 23.96 -19.15 -28.04
N GLY A 7 22.89 -19.69 -28.63
CA GLY A 7 21.51 -19.47 -28.25
C GLY A 7 21.23 -20.10 -26.89
N THR A 8 21.83 -19.55 -25.84
CA THR A 8 21.26 -19.67 -24.51
C THR A 8 20.11 -18.67 -24.48
N ALA A 9 18.89 -19.19 -24.46
CA ALA A 9 17.72 -18.41 -24.10
C ALA A 9 17.96 -17.88 -22.68
N HIS A 10 18.60 -16.72 -22.58
CA HIS A 10 18.62 -15.95 -21.35
C HIS A 10 17.16 -15.80 -20.97
N ARG A 11 16.77 -16.42 -19.85
CA ARG A 11 15.57 -15.99 -19.11
C ARG A 11 15.68 -14.48 -19.06
N THR A 12 14.89 -13.79 -19.87
CA THR A 12 14.90 -12.34 -19.94
C THR A 12 14.53 -11.91 -18.54
N GLN A 13 15.51 -11.36 -17.81
CA GLN A 13 15.24 -10.84 -16.49
C GLN A 13 14.06 -9.87 -16.64
N PRO A 14 12.99 -10.02 -15.84
CA PRO A 14 11.73 -9.32 -16.08
C PRO A 14 11.87 -7.80 -15.96
N PHE A 15 12.92 -7.36 -15.28
CA PHE A 15 13.34 -5.97 -15.23
C PHE A 15 14.87 -5.89 -15.11
N THR A 16 15.41 -4.71 -15.36
CA THR A 16 16.81 -4.35 -15.12
C THR A 16 16.86 -3.16 -14.18
N THR A 17 17.86 -3.09 -13.32
CA THR A 17 18.08 -1.93 -12.45
C THR A 17 19.44 -1.32 -12.70
N SER A 18 19.54 0.00 -12.60
CA SER A 18 20.81 0.72 -12.64
C SER A 18 20.77 1.91 -11.69
N SER A 19 21.91 2.23 -11.08
CA SER A 19 22.04 3.35 -10.15
C SER A 19 22.66 4.56 -10.85
N PHE A 20 22.06 5.74 -10.67
CA PHE A 20 22.51 7.00 -11.25
C PHE A 20 22.61 8.06 -10.15
N GLY A 21 23.83 8.31 -9.66
CA GLY A 21 24.05 9.18 -8.50
C GLY A 21 23.32 8.66 -7.26
N LYS A 22 22.40 9.46 -6.70
CA LYS A 22 21.54 9.06 -5.56
C LYS A 22 20.25 8.36 -6.00
N GLY A 23 19.97 8.29 -7.31
CA GLY A 23 18.77 7.69 -7.87
C GLY A 23 18.98 6.24 -8.31
N ARG A 24 17.88 5.50 -8.42
CA ARG A 24 17.81 4.16 -9.01
C ARG A 24 16.77 4.17 -10.12
N VAL A 25 17.12 3.61 -11.27
CA VAL A 25 16.20 3.39 -12.40
C VAL A 25 15.86 1.91 -12.46
N VAL A 26 14.58 1.59 -12.59
CA VAL A 26 14.05 0.24 -12.79
C VAL A 26 13.39 0.22 -14.16
N CYS A 27 13.96 -0.52 -15.11
CA CYS A 27 13.42 -0.69 -16.45
C CYS A 27 12.69 -2.03 -16.53
N LEU A 28 11.41 -2.01 -16.88
CA LEU A 28 10.60 -3.21 -17.03
C LEU A 28 10.73 -3.69 -18.48
N ASN A 29 11.09 -4.97 -18.67
CA ASN A 29 11.22 -5.56 -20.00
C ASN A 29 9.85 -6.04 -20.55
N GLN A 30 8.79 -5.87 -19.76
CA GLN A 30 7.41 -6.21 -20.07
C GLN A 30 6.48 -5.15 -19.50
N THR A 31 5.21 -5.15 -19.93
CA THR A 31 4.22 -4.23 -19.39
C THR A 31 3.96 -4.53 -17.90
N LEU A 32 3.67 -3.48 -17.13
CA LEU A 32 3.43 -3.61 -15.70
C LEU A 32 2.31 -4.62 -15.40
N ASN A 33 1.23 -4.62 -16.18
CA ASN A 33 0.11 -5.54 -15.98
C ASN A 33 0.52 -7.01 -16.05
N VAL A 34 1.43 -7.38 -16.97
CA VAL A 34 1.92 -8.76 -17.09
C VAL A 34 2.79 -9.12 -15.89
N LEU A 35 3.66 -8.21 -15.46
CA LEU A 35 4.52 -8.41 -14.30
C LEU A 35 3.72 -8.52 -12.99
N MET A 36 2.61 -7.80 -12.87
CA MET A 36 1.74 -7.82 -11.69
C MET A 36 0.92 -9.11 -11.55
N GLN A 37 0.78 -9.90 -12.62
CA GLN A 37 0.13 -11.21 -12.59
C GLN A 37 1.04 -12.30 -11.98
N ASP A 38 2.36 -12.12 -12.06
CA ASP A 38 3.32 -13.00 -11.39
C ASP A 38 3.52 -12.55 -9.94
N SER A 39 3.17 -13.42 -8.98
CA SER A 39 3.22 -13.11 -7.55
C SER A 39 4.64 -12.81 -7.04
N SER A 40 5.65 -13.46 -7.61
CA SER A 40 7.05 -13.26 -7.22
C SER A 40 7.57 -11.92 -7.73
N LEU A 41 7.21 -11.54 -8.95
CA LEU A 41 7.60 -10.26 -9.54
C LEU A 41 6.85 -9.09 -8.94
N ASN A 42 5.56 -9.25 -8.66
CA ASN A 42 4.77 -8.26 -7.93
C ASN A 42 5.36 -7.99 -6.53
N ALA A 43 5.74 -9.03 -5.79
CA ALA A 43 6.38 -8.88 -4.48
C ALA A 43 7.69 -8.08 -4.58
N LEU A 44 8.53 -8.39 -5.56
CA LEU A 44 9.82 -7.74 -5.78
C LEU A 44 9.67 -6.27 -6.21
N LEU A 45 8.74 -5.95 -7.11
CA LEU A 45 8.44 -4.56 -7.47
C LEU A 45 7.88 -3.78 -6.28
N THR A 46 7.01 -4.42 -5.50
CA THR A 46 6.46 -3.84 -4.27
C THR A 46 7.57 -3.54 -3.26
N GLU A 47 8.56 -4.41 -3.11
CA GLU A 47 9.72 -4.20 -2.24
C GLU A 47 10.56 -2.99 -2.70
N ILE A 48 10.88 -2.92 -4.00
CA ILE A 48 11.64 -1.79 -4.55
C ILE A 48 10.93 -0.45 -4.30
N VAL A 49 9.60 -0.41 -4.45
CA VAL A 49 8.80 0.78 -4.15
C VAL A 49 8.76 1.06 -2.65
N ARG A 50 8.65 0.04 -1.80
CA ARG A 50 8.64 0.20 -0.33
C ARG A 50 9.95 0.77 0.21
N ASP A 51 11.09 0.43 -0.40
CA ASP A 51 12.40 0.95 0.01
C ASP A 51 12.55 2.45 -0.20
N VAL A 52 11.83 3.02 -1.15
CA VAL A 52 11.93 4.45 -1.50
C VAL A 52 10.71 5.27 -1.05
N CYS A 53 9.56 4.63 -0.85
CA CYS A 53 8.33 5.26 -0.41
C CYS A 53 7.88 4.66 0.93
N GLU A 54 8.06 5.41 2.02
CA GLU A 54 7.50 5.03 3.31
C GLU A 54 5.97 4.95 3.21
N ARG A 55 5.39 3.77 3.49
CA ARG A 55 3.94 3.59 3.48
C ARG A 55 3.32 4.44 4.59
N THR A 56 2.49 5.40 4.19
CA THR A 56 1.73 6.24 5.12
C THR A 56 0.65 5.47 5.87
N ALA A 57 0.15 4.36 5.31
CA ALA A 57 -0.74 3.42 5.98
C ALA A 57 -0.57 1.98 5.45
N SER A 58 -0.88 0.97 6.28
CA SER A 58 -0.80 -0.45 5.94
C SER A 58 -1.71 -1.32 6.80
N SER A 59 -2.17 -2.44 6.26
CA SER A 59 -2.88 -3.53 6.96
C SER A 59 -2.26 -4.88 6.59
N PRO A 60 -2.30 -5.90 7.46
CA PRO A 60 -1.96 -7.27 7.08
C PRO A 60 -2.99 -7.91 6.14
N SER A 61 -4.22 -7.38 6.06
CA SER A 61 -5.25 -7.90 5.15
C SER A 61 -5.00 -7.41 3.72
N SER A 62 -4.92 -8.35 2.76
CA SER A 62 -4.88 -8.04 1.33
C SER A 62 -6.23 -7.56 0.80
N ASP A 63 -7.33 -7.92 1.47
CA ASP A 63 -8.68 -7.63 1.00
C ASP A 63 -9.16 -6.24 1.44
N LEU A 64 -8.38 -5.57 2.30
CA LEU A 64 -8.61 -4.19 2.67
C LEU A 64 -7.87 -3.24 1.71
N GLU A 65 -8.62 -2.42 0.99
CA GLU A 65 -8.07 -1.30 0.26
C GLU A 65 -7.89 -0.09 1.18
N ILE A 66 -6.75 0.59 1.04
CA ILE A 66 -6.34 1.69 1.91
C ILE A 66 -5.95 2.89 1.04
N LEU A 67 -6.56 4.04 1.28
CA LEU A 67 -6.27 5.30 0.62
C LEU A 67 -5.99 6.39 1.65
N VAL A 68 -4.85 7.08 1.53
CA VAL A 68 -4.54 8.25 2.36
C VAL A 68 -4.59 9.51 1.49
N ARG A 69 -5.33 10.52 1.94
CA ARG A 69 -5.39 11.85 1.31
C ARG A 69 -5.00 12.92 2.30
N GLU A 70 -4.42 14.00 1.80
CA GLU A 70 -4.15 15.21 2.57
C GLU A 70 -5.14 16.32 2.15
N GLY A 71 -5.75 16.96 3.14
CA GLY A 71 -6.63 18.10 2.98
C GLY A 71 -5.86 19.41 2.79
N LYS A 72 -6.61 20.49 2.52
CA LYS A 72 -6.02 21.81 2.24
C LYS A 72 -5.25 22.40 3.43
N HIS A 73 -5.55 21.99 4.65
CA HIS A 73 -4.90 22.51 5.86
C HIS A 73 -3.99 21.46 6.51
N GLY A 74 -3.53 20.48 5.74
CA GLY A 74 -2.65 19.41 6.23
C GLY A 74 -3.37 18.35 7.06
N GLU A 75 -4.71 18.35 7.09
CA GLU A 75 -5.46 17.24 7.67
C GLU A 75 -5.22 15.98 6.86
N LYS A 76 -5.14 14.82 7.52
CA LYS A 76 -5.09 13.54 6.80
C LYS A 76 -6.42 12.84 6.88
N TYR A 77 -6.78 12.18 5.79
CA TYR A 77 -7.98 11.38 5.66
C TYR A 77 -7.57 9.98 5.24
N LEU A 78 -8.08 8.98 5.94
CA LEU A 78 -7.84 7.57 5.70
C LEU A 78 -9.15 6.93 5.22
N GLY A 79 -9.22 6.63 3.93
CA GLY A 79 -10.28 5.83 3.34
C GLY A 79 -9.92 4.35 3.44
N LEU A 80 -10.88 3.53 3.87
CA LEU A 80 -10.76 2.08 3.97
C LEU A 80 -11.95 1.44 3.27
N CYS A 81 -11.71 0.40 2.47
CA CYS A 81 -12.75 -0.32 1.74
C CYS A 81 -12.53 -1.83 1.86
N ASN A 82 -13.58 -2.55 2.25
CA ASN A 82 -13.58 -4.01 2.17
C ASN A 82 -13.84 -4.45 0.72
N ARG A 83 -12.81 -4.97 0.06
CA ARG A 83 -12.93 -5.51 -1.31
C ARG A 83 -13.54 -6.91 -1.35
N ASN A 84 -13.63 -7.58 -0.21
CA ASN A 84 -14.32 -8.86 -0.09
C ASN A 84 -15.83 -8.60 -0.02
N VAL A 85 -16.55 -9.09 -1.03
CA VAL A 85 -18.00 -8.92 -1.16
C VAL A 85 -18.80 -10.06 -0.50
N GLU A 86 -18.11 -11.05 0.05
CA GLU A 86 -18.74 -12.22 0.66
C GLU A 86 -18.58 -12.23 2.19
N GLN A 87 -17.46 -11.70 2.71
CA GLN A 87 -17.10 -11.80 4.12
C GLN A 87 -16.69 -10.47 4.74
N PRO A 88 -17.03 -10.24 6.02
CA PRO A 88 -16.52 -9.10 6.77
C PRO A 88 -15.01 -9.23 6.97
N ILE A 89 -14.34 -8.08 7.03
CA ILE A 89 -12.92 -8.00 7.41
C ILE A 89 -12.82 -7.38 8.79
N GLU A 90 -12.15 -8.07 9.70
CA GLU A 90 -11.67 -7.51 10.97
C GLU A 90 -10.15 -7.50 10.97
N THR A 91 -9.54 -6.33 11.06
CA THR A 91 -8.09 -6.19 10.94
C THR A 91 -7.54 -4.95 11.64
N ILE A 92 -6.22 -4.83 11.65
CA ILE A 92 -5.51 -3.65 12.13
C ILE A 92 -5.03 -2.79 10.96
N VAL A 93 -5.18 -1.48 11.10
CA VAL A 93 -4.58 -0.50 10.19
C VAL A 93 -3.52 0.27 10.95
N THR A 94 -2.29 0.23 10.45
CA THR A 94 -1.18 1.02 10.98
C THR A 94 -0.97 2.23 10.09
N VAL A 95 -0.95 3.42 10.69
CA VAL A 95 -0.76 4.70 10.00
C VAL A 95 0.49 5.39 10.53
N ALA A 96 1.31 5.93 9.63
CA ALA A 96 2.45 6.77 9.99
C ALA A 96 1.97 8.12 10.54
N GLY A 97 2.42 8.46 11.74
CA GLY A 97 2.00 9.63 12.50
C GLY A 97 1.33 9.26 13.83
N LYS A 98 1.22 10.27 14.69
CA LYS A 98 0.51 10.22 15.96
C LYS A 98 -0.84 10.91 15.78
N TYR A 99 -1.93 10.17 15.84
CA TYR A 99 -3.29 10.72 15.72
C TYR A 99 -4.09 10.27 16.92
N GLU A 100 -4.40 11.22 17.81
CA GLU A 100 -4.98 10.91 19.12
C GLU A 100 -6.49 10.66 19.03
N ASN A 101 -7.17 11.37 18.13
CA ASN A 101 -8.62 11.34 18.00
C ASN A 101 -9.04 11.14 16.55
N PRO A 102 -8.85 9.94 15.99
CA PRO A 102 -9.39 9.63 14.68
C PRO A 102 -10.91 9.53 14.76
N MET A 103 -11.60 10.11 13.76
CA MET A 103 -13.06 10.20 13.73
C MET A 103 -13.59 9.58 12.45
N ASP A 104 -14.55 8.67 12.55
CA ASP A 104 -15.30 8.15 11.41
C ASP A 104 -16.31 9.18 10.93
N LEU A 105 -16.11 9.69 9.73
CA LEU A 105 -16.94 10.74 9.14
C LEU A 105 -18.24 10.22 8.53
N LEU A 106 -18.36 8.91 8.30
CA LEU A 106 -19.55 8.30 7.70
C LEU A 106 -20.58 7.91 8.76
N VAL A 107 -20.15 7.74 10.01
CA VAL A 107 -21.07 7.56 11.14
C VAL A 107 -21.63 8.92 11.58
N PRO A 108 -22.96 9.10 11.65
CA PRO A 108 -23.57 10.34 12.12
C PRO A 108 -23.02 10.78 13.47
N GLY A 109 -22.66 12.07 13.58
CA GLY A 109 -22.04 12.63 14.79
C GLY A 109 -20.52 12.47 14.88
N TRP A 110 -19.87 11.96 13.83
CA TRP A 110 -18.43 11.74 13.75
C TRP A 110 -17.93 10.83 14.87
N CYS A 111 -18.19 9.53 14.74
CA CYS A 111 -17.91 8.57 15.79
C CYS A 111 -16.39 8.46 16.04
N PRO A 112 -15.92 8.60 17.30
CA PRO A 112 -14.52 8.41 17.61
C PRO A 112 -14.11 6.95 17.38
N VAL A 113 -12.96 6.76 16.73
CA VAL A 113 -12.38 5.44 16.49
C VAL A 113 -11.26 5.20 17.50
N SER A 114 -11.33 4.07 18.20
CA SER A 114 -10.29 3.66 19.14
C SER A 114 -8.93 3.52 18.44
N ALA A 115 -7.95 4.26 18.93
CA ALA A 115 -6.60 4.28 18.40
C ALA A 115 -5.57 4.03 19.48
N HIS A 116 -4.50 3.32 19.12
CA HIS A 116 -3.34 3.14 19.98
C HIS A 116 -2.10 3.72 19.32
N ILE A 117 -1.43 4.65 20.00
CA ILE A 117 -0.20 5.26 19.49
C ILE A 117 0.99 4.44 19.98
N TYR A 118 1.78 3.91 19.05
CA TYR A 118 3.02 3.19 19.34
C TYR A 118 4.19 3.85 18.60
N GLY A 119 5.06 4.53 19.35
CA GLY A 119 6.19 5.27 18.78
C GLY A 119 5.74 6.41 17.87
N ARG A 120 6.04 6.31 16.57
CA ARG A 120 5.64 7.29 15.53
C ARG A 120 4.46 6.82 14.68
N LYS A 121 3.72 5.82 15.14
CA LYS A 121 2.62 5.19 14.40
C LYS A 121 1.34 5.18 15.24
N THR A 122 0.21 5.20 14.55
CA THR A 122 -1.13 5.03 15.13
C THR A 122 -1.72 3.72 14.60
N ILE A 123 -2.22 2.90 15.49
CA ILE A 123 -2.82 1.60 15.19
C ILE A 123 -4.32 1.70 15.45
N LEU A 124 -5.11 1.34 14.45
CA LEU A 124 -6.58 1.35 14.46
C LEU A 124 -7.06 -0.09 14.29
N ARG A 125 -8.08 -0.50 15.06
CA ARG A 125 -8.83 -1.71 14.76
C ARG A 125 -10.06 -1.33 13.95
N VAL A 126 -10.28 -2.04 12.86
CA VAL A 126 -11.42 -1.80 11.97
C VAL A 126 -12.13 -3.10 11.69
N ARG A 127 -13.45 -3.02 11.65
CA ARG A 127 -14.33 -4.07 11.15
C ARG A 127 -15.23 -3.45 10.09
N LEU A 128 -15.23 -4.02 8.89
CA LEU A 128 -16.04 -3.60 7.75
C LEU A 128 -16.81 -4.80 7.23
N GLU A 129 -18.13 -4.65 7.01
CA GLU A 129 -18.95 -5.68 6.39
C GLU A 129 -18.65 -5.76 4.88
N PRO A 130 -19.16 -6.77 4.16
CA PRO A 130 -18.89 -6.92 2.73
C PRO A 130 -19.29 -5.69 1.92
N GLY A 131 -18.33 -5.13 1.17
CA GLY A 131 -18.54 -3.93 0.36
C GLY A 131 -18.60 -2.60 1.14
N ASP A 132 -18.43 -2.62 2.46
CA ASP A 132 -18.42 -1.39 3.27
C ASP A 132 -17.18 -0.54 3.07
N TRP A 133 -17.37 0.78 3.18
CA TRP A 133 -16.32 1.77 3.19
C TRP A 133 -16.41 2.62 4.47
N THR A 134 -15.27 3.06 4.99
CA THR A 134 -15.20 4.11 6.00
C THR A 134 -14.21 5.19 5.62
N LEU A 135 -14.43 6.40 6.12
CA LEU A 135 -13.54 7.54 5.93
C LEU A 135 -13.20 8.13 7.30
N LEU A 136 -11.95 7.98 7.70
CA LEU A 136 -11.47 8.47 8.98
C LEU A 136 -10.74 9.79 8.80
N ARG A 137 -11.11 10.81 9.59
CA ARG A 137 -10.29 12.01 9.76
C ARG A 137 -9.20 11.72 10.78
N LEU A 138 -7.95 11.95 10.40
CA LEU A 138 -6.77 11.76 11.25
C LEU A 138 -6.28 13.13 11.73
N ARG A 139 -6.54 13.44 13.00
CA ARG A 139 -6.10 14.68 13.64
C ARG A 139 -4.90 14.39 14.55
N LYS A 140 -3.83 15.18 14.37
CA LYS A 140 -2.68 15.18 15.28
C LYS A 140 -3.04 15.82 16.61
#